data_AF-A0A349E3X1-F1
#
_entry.id   AF-A0A349E3X1-F1
#
_cell.length_a   1.000
_cell.length_b   1.000
_cell.length_c   1.000
_cell.angle_alpha   90.00
_cell.angle_beta   90.00
_cell.angle_gamma   90.00
#
_symmetry.space_group_name_H-M   'P 1'
#
loop_
_entity.id
_entity.type
_entity.pdbx_description
1 polymer ?
#
loop_
_entity_poly.entity_id
_entity_poly.type
_entity_poly.pdbx_seq_one_letter_code
_entity_poly.pdbx_strand_id
1 'polypeptide(L)' 'MNILVAEETLTIEQLRKFFEDRPALKPNAIGIEAGLVTGYLNKIVNGDRPLNDEVAAKVMTVIKKYGYGLDVN' A
#
# COMPACT_ATOMS: atom_id res chain seq x y z
N MET A 1 24.30 15.48 6.23
CA MET A 1 23.63 14.25 6.68
C MET A 1 22.20 14.64 7.00
N ASN A 2 21.34 14.66 5.98
CA ASN A 2 19.95 15.07 6.17
C ASN A 2 19.17 13.88 6.74
N ILE A 3 18.62 14.12 7.91
CA ILE A 3 17.70 13.23 8.61
C ILE A 3 16.44 13.12 7.72
N LEU A 4 16.32 12.03 6.97
CA LEU A 4 15.15 11.72 6.16
C LEU A 4 14.04 11.21 7.08
N VAL A 5 13.35 12.12 7.74
CA VAL A 5 11.97 11.85 8.17
C VAL A 5 11.09 12.38 7.04
N ALA A 6 11.09 11.68 5.91
CA ALA A 6 10.03 11.86 4.94
C ALA A 6 8.79 11.25 5.60
N GLU A 7 7.76 12.06 5.83
CA GLU A 7 6.44 11.54 6.18
C GLU A 7 6.09 10.46 5.14
N GLU A 8 6.04 9.19 5.58
CA GLU A 8 5.85 8.01 4.73
C GLU A 8 4.41 7.95 4.20
N THR A 9 4.00 8.93 3.38
CA THR A 9 2.74 8.84 2.66
C THR A 9 2.92 7.79 1.56
N LEU A 10 2.28 6.64 1.73
CA LEU A 10 2.24 5.57 0.74
C LEU A 10 1.81 6.13 -0.61
N THR A 11 2.67 6.06 -1.62
CA THR A 11 2.32 6.50 -2.97
C THR A 11 1.70 5.36 -3.78
N ILE A 12 0.99 5.72 -4.84
CA ILE A 12 0.42 4.72 -5.76
C ILE A 12 1.51 3.86 -6.42
N GLU A 13 2.67 4.45 -6.72
CA GLU A 13 3.80 3.74 -7.34
C GLU A 13 4.41 2.73 -6.39
N GLN A 14 4.62 3.11 -5.12
CA GLN A 14 5.08 2.20 -4.07
C GLN A 14 4.11 1.06 -3.84
N LEU A 15 2.81 1.36 -3.82
CA LEU A 15 1.76 0.36 -3.66
C LEU A 15 1.72 -0.64 -4.83
N ARG A 16 1.84 -0.15 -6.08
CA ARG A 16 1.94 -1.00 -7.27
C ARG A 16 3.16 -1.90 -7.20
N LYS A 17 4.33 -1.31 -6.92
CA LYS A 17 5.59 -2.05 -6.78
C LYS A 17 5.51 -3.14 -5.72
N PHE A 18 4.87 -2.85 -4.57
CA PHE A 18 4.69 -3.86 -3.52
C PHE A 18 3.93 -5.10 -4.00
N PHE A 19 2.89 -4.94 -4.82
CA PHE A 19 2.12 -6.05 -5.38
C PHE A 19 2.83 -6.73 -6.56
N GLU A 20 3.61 -5.99 -7.35
CA GLU A 20 4.47 -6.55 -8.40
C GLU A 20 5.55 -7.46 -7.82
N ASP A 21 6.20 -7.00 -6.73
CA ASP A 21 7.22 -7.77 -6.01
C ASP A 21 6.61 -8.99 -5.25
N ARG A 22 5.28 -8.99 -5.03
CA ARG A 22 4.55 -10.02 -4.27
C ARG A 22 3.28 -10.47 -5.01
N PRO A 23 3.39 -11.18 -6.15
CA PRO A 23 2.25 -11.56 -6.98
C PRO A 23 1.24 -12.51 -6.30
N ALA A 24 1.66 -13.14 -5.19
CA ALA A 24 0.82 -13.95 -4.32
C ALA A 24 -0.19 -13.09 -3.53
N LEU A 25 0.16 -11.84 -3.19
CA LEU A 25 -0.74 -10.93 -2.52
C LEU A 25 -1.69 -10.27 -3.53
N LYS A 26 -2.98 -10.34 -3.26
CA LYS A 26 -4.00 -9.71 -4.11
C LYS A 26 -4.40 -8.35 -3.52
N PRO A 27 -4.42 -7.26 -4.32
CA PRO A 27 -4.88 -5.96 -3.86
C PRO A 27 -6.27 -6.01 -3.22
N ASN A 28 -7.18 -6.83 -3.76
CA ASN A 28 -8.50 -6.99 -3.16
C ASN A 28 -8.45 -7.57 -1.74
N ALA A 29 -7.62 -8.58 -1.49
CA ALA A 29 -7.52 -9.22 -0.17
C ALA A 29 -6.93 -8.25 0.87
N ILE A 30 -5.85 -7.56 0.50
CA ILE A 30 -5.23 -6.52 1.35
C ILE A 30 -6.22 -5.37 1.62
N GLY A 31 -6.99 -4.96 0.61
CA GLY A 31 -8.01 -3.93 0.77
C GLY A 31 -9.07 -4.30 1.78
N ILE A 32 -9.58 -5.53 1.74
CA ILE A 32 -10.58 -6.03 2.70
C ILE A 32 -9.98 -6.07 4.11
N GLU A 33 -8.75 -6.55 4.27
CA GLU A 33 -8.08 -6.54 5.58
C GLU A 33 -7.85 -5.12 6.11
N ALA A 34 -7.60 -4.16 5.23
CA ALA A 34 -7.49 -2.74 5.56
C ALA A 34 -8.84 -2.07 5.86
N GLY A 35 -9.95 -2.82 5.84
CA GLY A 35 -11.30 -2.30 6.08
C GLY A 35 -11.92 -1.56 4.90
N LEU A 36 -11.41 -1.80 3.69
CA LEU A 36 -11.96 -1.23 2.45
C LEU A 36 -13.00 -2.16 1.85
N VAL A 37 -13.93 -1.57 1.09
CA VAL A 37 -14.93 -2.33 0.33
C VAL A 37 -14.23 -3.16 -0.76
N THR A 38 -14.78 -4.35 -1.02
CA THR A 38 -14.33 -5.26 -2.09
C THR A 38 -14.10 -4.52 -3.41
N GLY A 39 -12.94 -4.74 -4.01
CA GLY A 39 -12.52 -4.17 -5.28
C GLY A 39 -12.04 -2.71 -5.21
N TYR A 40 -12.17 -2.04 -4.06
CA TYR A 40 -11.78 -0.63 -3.91
C TYR A 40 -10.27 -0.45 -4.11
N LEU A 41 -9.44 -1.24 -3.41
CA LEU A 41 -7.98 -1.16 -3.56
C LEU A 41 -7.53 -1.57 -4.96
N ASN A 42 -8.23 -2.50 -5.61
CA ASN A 42 -7.91 -2.93 -6.97
C ASN A 42 -8.09 -1.78 -7.98
N LYS A 43 -9.17 -1.00 -7.83
CA LYS A 43 -9.41 0.21 -8.65
C LYS A 43 -8.32 1.27 -8.44
N ILE A 44 -7.82 1.40 -7.22
CA ILE A 44 -6.70 2.29 -6.92
C ILE A 44 -5.44 1.81 -7.64
N VAL A 45 -5.05 0.54 -7.45
CA VAL A 45 -3.86 -0.05 -8.08
C VAL A 45 -3.92 0.04 -9.60
N ASN A 46 -5.08 -0.18 -10.21
CA ASN A 46 -5.26 -0.05 -11.66
C ASN A 46 -5.23 1.40 -12.18
N GLY A 47 -5.34 2.41 -11.30
CA GLY A 47 -5.40 3.82 -11.67
C GLY A 47 -6.81 4.32 -12.00
N ASP A 48 -7.84 3.50 -11.81
CA ASP A 48 -9.25 3.89 -11.97
C ASP A 48 -9.70 4.86 -10.87
N ARG A 49 -8.97 4.92 -9.74
CA ARG A 49 -9.22 5.80 -8.61
C ARG A 49 -7.93 6.34 -8.02
N PRO A 50 -7.94 7.59 -7.51
CA PRO A 50 -6.80 8.12 -6.76
C PRO A 50 -6.65 7.42 -5.41
N LEU A 51 -5.40 7.29 -4.97
CA LEU A 51 -5.07 6.94 -3.58
C LEU A 51 -5.19 8.20 -2.73
N ASN A 52 -6.00 8.15 -1.67
CA ASN A 52 -6.12 9.24 -0.69
C ASN A 52 -5.37 8.89 0.60
N ASP A 53 -5.12 9.89 1.44
CA ASP A 53 -4.29 9.73 2.64
C ASP A 53 -4.91 8.77 3.67
N GLU A 54 -6.24 8.76 3.82
CA GLU A 54 -6.94 7.86 4.74
C GLU A 54 -6.76 6.40 4.33
N VAL A 55 -6.94 6.11 3.04
CA VAL A 55 -6.77 4.77 2.48
C VAL A 55 -5.30 4.38 2.51
N ALA A 56 -4.39 5.31 2.20
CA ALA A 56 -2.95 5.10 2.30
C ALA A 56 -2.56 4.66 3.71
N ALA A 57 -3.03 5.34 4.76
CA ALA A 57 -2.74 4.99 6.15
C ALA A 57 -3.28 3.59 6.54
N LYS A 58 -4.51 3.27 6.14
CA LYS A 58 -5.13 1.96 6.38
C LYS A 58 -4.36 0.83 5.70
N VAL A 59 -4.06 1.00 4.42
CA VAL A 59 -3.31 0.02 3.62
C VAL A 59 -1.89 -0.13 4.13
N MET A 60 -1.21 0.97 4.45
CA MET A 60 0.14 0.98 5.02
C MET A 60 0.24 0.08 6.26
N THR A 61 -0.72 0.19 7.17
CA THR A 61 -0.77 -0.62 8.40
C THR A 61 -0.83 -2.13 8.10
N VAL A 62 -1.55 -2.52 7.04
CA VAL A 62 -1.67 -3.93 6.63
C VAL A 62 -0.41 -4.40 5.91
N ILE A 63 0.05 -3.67 4.89
CA ILE A 63 1.22 -4.10 4.08
C ILE A 63 2.52 -4.16 4.89
N LYS A 64 2.64 -3.38 5.99
CA LYS A 64 3.74 -3.51 6.95
C LYS A 64 3.81 -4.90 7.59
N LYS A 65 2.67 -5.55 7.85
CA LYS A 65 2.61 -6.95 8.33
C LYS A 65 3.16 -7.94 7.31
N TYR A 66 3.12 -7.58 6.03
CA TYR A 66 3.61 -8.37 4.90
C TYR A 66 5.03 -7.96 4.45
N GLY A 67 5.74 -7.24 5.33
CA GLY A 67 7.14 -6.88 5.13
C GLY A 67 7.38 -5.67 4.23
N TYR A 68 6.38 -4.80 4.06
CA TYR A 68 6.62 -3.47 3.50
C TYR A 68 7.39 -2.61 4.52
N GLY A 69 8.51 -2.00 4.10
CA GLY A 69 9.36 -1.18 4.97
C GLY A 69 10.24 -1.97 5.96
N LEU A 70 10.25 -3.31 5.88
CA LEU A 70 11.22 -4.15 6.59
C LEU A 70 12.51 -4.34 5.79
N ASP A 71 12.99 -3.29 5.13
CA ASP A 71 14.37 -3.23 4.67
C ASP A 71 15.27 -3.14 5.91
N VAL A 72 15.57 -4.30 6.48
CA VAL A 72 16.74 -4.54 7.31
C VAL A 72 17.97 -4.27 6.45
N ASN A 73 18.49 -3.05 6.55
CA ASN A 73 19.89 -2.76 6.30
C ASN A 73 20.70 -3.20 7.51
#